data_AF-A0A7S0QNP5-F1
#
_entry.id   AF-A0A7S0QNP5-F1
#
_cell.length_a   1.000
_cell.length_b   1.000
_cell.length_c   1.000
_cell.angle_alpha   90.00
_cell.angle_beta   90.00
_cell.angle_gamma   90.00
#
_symmetry.space_group_name_H-M   'P 1'
#
loop_
_entity.id
_entity.type
_entity.pdbx_description
1 polymer ?
#
loop_
_entity_poly.entity_id
_entity_poly.type
_entity_poly.pdbx_seq_one_letter_code
_entity_poly.pdbx_strand_id
1 'polypeptide(L)'
;GNGGSLLLHGRSVASAIDDHDIVIRMNGGPTGGFEESVGRRTTFRMTNRNWMGFSETPQEIVLQHVSTPEALAQFVAHTQKLRAEAKEQSTEPPQVYMLDPEFHEYAMGFMDKGVLSNGFYG
;
A
#
# COMPACT_ATOMS: atom_id res chain seq x y z
N GLY A 1 -7.21 -4.07 6.52
CA GLY A 1 -8.10 -3.62 5.42
C GLY A 1 -8.87 -2.36 5.81
N ASN A 2 -9.55 -1.70 4.85
CA ASN A 2 -10.17 -0.38 5.04
C ASN A 2 -11.69 -0.45 5.35
N GLY A 3 -12.14 -1.49 6.08
CA GLY A 3 -13.56 -1.70 6.35
C GLY A 3 -14.15 -0.62 7.26
N GLY A 4 -15.34 -0.12 6.94
CA GLY A 4 -16.01 0.92 7.73
C GLY A 4 -16.36 0.51 9.17
N SER A 5 -16.36 -0.79 9.47
CA SER A 5 -16.52 -1.31 10.84
C SER A 5 -15.42 -0.82 11.80
N LEU A 6 -14.24 -0.44 11.28
CA LEU A 6 -13.20 0.21 12.08
C LEU A 6 -13.68 1.56 12.66
N LEU A 7 -14.62 2.27 12.03
CA LEU A 7 -15.14 3.51 12.61
C LEU A 7 -16.11 3.25 13.77
N LEU A 8 -16.74 2.07 13.79
CA LEU A 8 -17.72 1.67 14.80
C LEU A 8 -17.05 1.00 16.00
N HIS A 9 -15.97 0.26 15.76
CA HIS A 9 -15.32 -0.59 16.77
C HIS A 9 -13.81 -0.31 16.93
N GLY A 10 -13.24 0.61 16.15
CA GLY A 10 -11.80 0.84 16.08
C GLY A 10 -11.18 1.45 17.33
N ARG A 11 -11.97 2.19 18.12
CA ARG A 11 -11.48 2.90 19.31
C ARG A 11 -10.82 2.00 20.33
N SER A 12 -11.23 0.73 20.42
CA SER A 12 -10.63 -0.23 21.34
C SER A 12 -9.45 -1.02 20.75
N VAL A 13 -9.14 -0.85 19.46
CA VAL A 13 -8.09 -1.63 18.77
C VAL A 13 -6.99 -0.77 18.15
N ALA A 14 -7.12 0.55 18.08
CA ALA A 14 -6.10 1.42 17.49
C ALA A 14 -4.72 1.30 18.17
N SER A 15 -4.67 1.27 19.51
CA SER A 15 -3.41 1.04 20.23
C SER A 15 -2.84 -0.34 19.93
N ALA A 16 -3.71 -1.36 19.91
CA ALA A 16 -3.31 -2.73 19.59
C ALA A 16 -2.75 -2.83 18.17
N ILE A 17 -3.27 -2.08 17.19
CA ILE A 17 -2.69 -1.99 15.85
C ILE A 17 -1.27 -1.42 15.91
N ASP A 18 -1.07 -0.31 16.60
CA ASP A 18 0.23 0.37 16.67
C ASP A 18 1.28 -0.37 17.51
N ASP A 19 0.87 -1.29 18.38
CA ASP A 19 1.76 -2.14 19.20
C ASP A 19 2.47 -3.24 18.37
N HIS A 20 2.09 -3.44 17.11
CA HIS A 20 2.77 -4.40 16.22
C HIS A 20 4.06 -3.82 15.63
N ASP A 21 5.05 -4.69 15.43
CA ASP A 21 6.30 -4.33 14.76
C ASP A 21 6.07 -3.80 13.33
N ILE A 22 5.11 -4.41 12.63
CA ILE A 22 4.76 -4.12 11.24
C ILE A 22 3.26 -3.85 11.15
N VAL A 23 2.89 -2.72 10.53
CA VAL A 23 1.49 -2.39 10.19
C VAL A 23 1.37 -2.23 8.68
N ILE A 24 0.53 -3.05 8.05
CA ILE A 24 0.26 -3.01 6.62
C ILE A 24 -1.06 -2.29 6.37
N ARG A 25 -1.03 -1.22 5.58
CA ARG A 25 -2.23 -0.52 5.09
C ARG A 25 -2.41 -0.72 3.59
N MET A 26 -3.60 -0.41 3.08
CA MET A 26 -3.93 -0.66 1.68
C MET A 26 -4.50 0.59 1.05
N ASN A 27 -4.05 0.88 -0.18
CA ASN A 27 -4.60 1.94 -1.02
C ASN A 27 -4.63 3.28 -0.27
N GLY A 28 -5.64 4.11 -0.53
CA GLY A 28 -5.88 5.36 0.19
C GLY A 28 -6.61 5.22 1.52
N GLY A 29 -6.37 4.15 2.29
CA GLY A 29 -6.86 4.08 3.68
C GLY A 29 -6.07 5.04 4.56
N PRO A 30 -6.64 6.19 5.00
CA PRO A 30 -5.88 7.21 5.70
C PRO A 30 -5.73 6.87 7.19
N THR A 31 -4.76 7.50 7.84
CA THR A 31 -4.65 7.57 9.30
C THR A 31 -5.07 8.93 9.83
N GLY A 32 -4.77 10.01 9.08
CA GLY A 32 -5.08 11.38 9.46
C GLY A 32 -6.57 11.59 9.75
N GLY A 33 -6.90 12.01 10.98
CA GLY A 33 -8.27 12.24 11.44
C GLY A 33 -9.05 10.97 11.84
N PHE A 34 -8.43 9.80 11.76
CA PHE A 34 -9.02 8.51 12.13
C PHE A 34 -8.16 7.74 13.13
N GLU A 35 -7.13 8.36 13.71
CA GLU A 35 -6.07 7.71 14.48
C GLU A 35 -6.63 6.93 15.67
N GLU A 36 -7.69 7.43 16.32
CA GLU A 36 -8.36 6.72 17.41
C GLU A 36 -8.98 5.39 16.96
N SER A 37 -9.34 5.26 15.69
CA SER A 37 -10.03 4.08 15.15
C SER A 37 -9.09 3.13 14.41
N VAL A 38 -8.01 3.66 13.81
CA VAL A 38 -7.17 2.89 12.89
C VAL A 38 -5.69 2.87 13.27
N GLY A 39 -5.31 3.51 14.37
CA GLY A 39 -3.90 3.71 14.74
C GLY A 39 -3.21 4.76 13.87
N ARG A 40 -1.93 4.98 14.14
CA ARG A 40 -1.07 6.00 13.49
C ARG A 40 0.01 5.39 12.61
N ARG A 41 0.45 4.17 12.90
CA ARG A 41 1.60 3.58 12.21
C ARG A 41 1.22 3.00 10.86
N THR A 42 2.13 3.15 9.91
CA THR A 42 2.13 2.44 8.64
C THR A 42 3.58 2.08 8.32
N THR A 43 3.89 0.79 8.24
CA THR A 43 5.21 0.30 7.83
C THR A 43 5.23 0.05 6.34
N PHE A 44 4.22 -0.70 5.85
CA PHE A 44 4.03 -0.96 4.42
C PHE A 44 2.66 -0.45 3.97
N ARG A 45 2.60 0.04 2.74
CA ARG A 45 1.34 0.36 2.07
C ARG A 45 1.22 -0.38 0.75
N MET A 46 0.21 -1.22 0.64
CA MET A 46 -0.05 -1.96 -0.59
C MET A 46 -1.07 -1.23 -1.47
N THR A 47 -0.65 -0.80 -2.66
CA THR A 47 -1.43 0.05 -3.55
C THR A 47 -1.82 -0.66 -4.83
N ASN A 48 -3.02 -0.40 -5.33
CA ASN A 48 -3.45 -0.82 -6.66
C ASN A 48 -3.19 0.29 -7.69
N ARG A 49 -3.62 0.08 -8.94
CA ARG A 49 -3.45 1.04 -10.04
C ARG A 49 -4.01 2.45 -9.74
N ASN A 50 -5.12 2.55 -9.01
CA ASN A 50 -5.76 3.85 -8.70
C ASN A 50 -4.98 4.66 -7.64
N TRP A 51 -4.09 3.99 -6.89
CA TRP A 51 -3.28 4.59 -5.83
C TRP A 51 -1.79 4.44 -6.15
N MET A 52 -1.42 4.53 -7.43
CA MET A 52 -0.04 4.32 -7.91
C MET A 52 0.98 5.12 -7.09
N GLY A 53 1.88 4.42 -6.40
CA GLY A 53 2.95 5.02 -5.59
C GLY A 53 2.47 5.85 -4.38
N PHE A 54 1.19 5.80 -4.02
CA PHE A 54 0.67 6.57 -2.90
C PHE A 54 1.27 6.09 -1.57
N SER A 55 1.73 7.05 -0.78
CA SER A 55 2.08 6.93 0.63
C SER A 55 1.49 8.13 1.37
N GLU A 56 1.09 7.95 2.61
CA GLU A 56 0.60 9.06 3.45
C GLU A 56 1.78 9.79 4.10
N THR A 57 2.86 9.06 4.40
CA THR A 57 4.11 9.58 4.94
C THR A 57 5.32 9.08 4.14
N PRO A 58 6.42 9.87 4.05
CA PRO A 58 7.63 9.47 3.32
C PRO A 58 8.35 8.23 3.88
N GLN A 59 8.02 7.82 5.11
CA GLN A 59 8.65 6.68 5.79
C GLN A 59 8.05 5.33 5.37
N GLU A 60 6.89 5.34 4.70
CA GLU A 60 6.20 4.14 4.26
C GLU A 60 6.93 3.45 3.10
N ILE A 61 7.01 2.13 3.16
CA ILE A 61 7.41 1.33 2.00
C ILE A 61 6.15 0.97 1.21
N VAL A 62 6.07 1.44 -0.03
CA VAL A 62 4.94 1.17 -0.91
C VAL A 62 5.18 -0.12 -1.70
N LEU A 63 4.22 -1.04 -1.62
CA LEU A 63 4.16 -2.27 -2.42
C LEU A 63 3.07 -2.12 -3.49
N GLN A 64 3.48 -1.84 -4.71
CA GLN A 64 2.58 -1.63 -5.83
C GLN A 64 2.14 -2.96 -6.44
N HIS A 65 0.84 -3.23 -6.41
CA HIS A 65 0.24 -4.30 -7.18
C HIS A 65 0.14 -3.88 -8.65
N VAL A 66 0.77 -4.68 -9.51
CA VAL A 66 0.82 -4.52 -10.97
C VAL A 66 0.41 -5.85 -11.59
N SER A 67 -0.74 -5.89 -12.25
CA SER A 67 -1.31 -7.12 -12.82
C SER A 67 -1.56 -7.05 -14.33
N THR A 68 -1.17 -5.94 -15.00
CA THR A 68 -1.31 -5.80 -16.45
C THR A 68 -0.08 -5.13 -17.06
N PRO A 69 0.23 -5.37 -18.35
CA PRO A 69 1.32 -4.69 -19.04
C PRO A 69 1.21 -3.16 -19.02
N GLU A 70 -0.01 -2.62 -19.13
CA GLU A 70 -0.24 -1.17 -19.07
C GLU A 70 0.09 -0.63 -17.69
N ALA A 71 -0.31 -1.33 -16.62
CA ALA A 71 0.02 -0.95 -15.25
C ALA A 71 1.53 -1.01 -15.00
N LEU A 72 2.24 -1.98 -15.61
CA LEU A 72 3.70 -2.08 -15.55
C LEU A 72 4.37 -0.88 -16.22
N ALA A 73 3.93 -0.51 -17.42
CA ALA A 73 4.43 0.68 -18.12
C ALA A 73 4.19 1.96 -17.29
N GLN A 74 3.00 2.09 -16.69
CA GLN A 74 2.67 3.19 -15.79
C GLN A 74 3.58 3.22 -14.55
N PHE A 75 3.84 2.06 -13.95
CA PHE A 75 4.73 1.95 -12.78
C PHE A 75 6.18 2.32 -13.12
N VAL A 76 6.71 1.86 -14.25
CA VAL A 76 8.07 2.22 -14.70
C VAL A 76 8.17 3.72 -14.93
N ALA A 77 7.22 4.33 -15.64
CA ALA A 77 7.22 5.77 -15.88
C ALA A 77 7.10 6.57 -14.56
N HIS A 78 6.25 6.12 -13.64
CA HIS A 78 6.05 6.77 -12.34
C HIS A 78 7.33 6.70 -11.48
N THR A 79 7.95 5.53 -11.35
CA THR A 79 9.18 5.39 -10.55
C THR A 79 10.38 6.12 -11.14
N GLN A 80 10.48 6.21 -12.47
CA GLN A 80 11.49 7.05 -13.14
C GLN A 80 11.28 8.53 -12.80
N LYS A 81 10.04 9.01 -12.82
CA LYS A 81 9.70 10.39 -12.44
C LYS A 81 10.09 10.68 -10.98
N LEU A 82 9.68 9.83 -10.04
CA LEU A 82 9.99 10.00 -8.62
C LEU A 82 11.50 10.06 -8.36
N ARG A 83 12.29 9.23 -9.05
CA ARG A 83 13.76 9.26 -8.95
C ARG A 83 14.37 10.53 -9.54
N ALA A 84 13.81 11.05 -10.62
CA ALA A 84 14.26 12.31 -11.22
C ALA A 84 13.97 13.50 -10.29
N GLU A 85 12.77 13.57 -9.70
CA GLU A 85 12.37 14.60 -8.75
C GLU A 85 13.24 14.57 -7.48
N ALA A 86 13.49 13.37 -6.92
CA ALA A 86 14.36 13.21 -5.76
C ALA A 86 15.79 13.69 -6.03
N LYS A 87 16.32 13.38 -7.23
CA LYS A 87 17.64 13.85 -7.67
C LYS A 87 17.69 15.37 -7.80
N GLU A 88 16.66 16.00 -8.37
CA GLU A 88 16.58 17.47 -8.48
C GLU A 88 16.54 18.12 -7.09
N GLN A 89 15.82 17.51 -6.16
CA GLN A 89 15.67 18.00 -4.78
C GLN A 89 16.83 17.59 -3.86
N SER A 90 17.82 16.83 -4.36
CA SER A 90 18.91 16.28 -3.54
C SER A 90 18.41 15.48 -2.33
N THR A 91 17.35 14.71 -2.51
CA THR A 91 16.74 13.81 -1.51
C THR A 91 16.80 12.36 -1.97
N GLU A 92 16.60 11.43 -1.03
CA GLU A 92 16.41 10.01 -1.38
C GLU A 92 15.05 9.80 -2.05
N PRO A 93 14.95 8.96 -3.09
CA PRO A 93 13.69 8.66 -3.72
C PRO A 93 12.76 7.90 -2.75
N PRO A 94 11.44 8.09 -2.84
CA PRO A 94 10.49 7.32 -2.06
C PRO A 94 10.64 5.81 -2.32
N GLN A 95 10.42 5.03 -1.27
CA GLN A 95 10.55 3.57 -1.30
C GLN A 95 9.32 2.92 -1.93
N VAL A 96 9.33 2.79 -3.26
CA VAL A 96 8.23 2.17 -4.02
C VAL A 96 8.73 0.93 -4.76
N TYR A 97 8.16 -0.22 -4.45
CA TYR A 97 8.48 -1.52 -5.05
C TYR A 97 7.26 -2.12 -5.74
N MET A 98 7.49 -3.03 -6.67
CA MET A 98 6.42 -3.80 -7.32
C MET A 98 6.30 -5.16 -6.66
N LEU A 99 5.08 -5.67 -6.50
CA LEU A 99 4.88 -7.08 -6.19
C LEU A 99 5.37 -7.94 -7.35
N ASP A 100 6.05 -9.03 -7.02
CA ASP A 100 6.54 -9.95 -8.04
C ASP A 100 5.35 -10.55 -8.84
N PRO A 101 5.37 -10.49 -10.18
CA PRO A 101 4.28 -11.04 -11.01
C PRO A 101 4.10 -12.55 -10.84
N GLU A 102 5.16 -13.32 -10.58
CA GLU A 102 5.04 -14.77 -10.32
C GLU A 102 4.35 -15.03 -8.98
N PHE A 103 4.60 -14.18 -7.97
CA PHE A 103 3.86 -14.24 -6.71
C PHE A 103 2.38 -13.90 -6.91
N HIS A 104 2.05 -12.96 -7.79
CA HIS A 104 0.66 -12.65 -8.15
C HIS A 104 -0.05 -13.86 -8.78
N GLU A 105 0.59 -14.52 -9.77
CA GLU A 105 0.05 -15.72 -10.41
C GLU A 105 -0.11 -16.88 -9.43
N TYR A 106 0.89 -17.09 -8.55
CA TYR A 106 0.81 -18.07 -7.48
C TYR A 106 -0.40 -17.82 -6.57
N ALA A 107 -0.60 -16.56 -6.14
CA ALA A 107 -1.72 -16.18 -5.30
C ALA A 107 -3.07 -16.37 -6.00
N MET A 108 -3.15 -16.09 -7.31
CA MET A 108 -4.37 -16.34 -8.10
C MET A 108 -4.73 -17.83 -8.14
N GLY A 109 -3.76 -18.73 -8.03
CA GLY A 109 -4.00 -20.18 -7.95
C GLY A 109 -4.86 -20.62 -6.76
N PHE A 110 -5.05 -19.78 -5.74
CA PHE A 110 -5.93 -20.05 -4.60
C PHE A 110 -7.38 -19.60 -4.80
N MET A 111 -7.71 -19.04 -5.97
CA MET A 111 -9.04 -18.50 -6.27
C MET A 111 -9.67 -19.22 -7.46
N ASP A 112 -10.91 -19.70 -7.29
CA ASP A 112 -11.66 -20.30 -8.39
C ASP A 112 -12.17 -19.25 -9.39
N LYS A 113 -12.49 -18.02 -8.93
CA LYS A 113 -13.03 -16.91 -9.74
C LYS A 113 -12.66 -15.55 -9.15
N GLY A 114 -12.47 -14.56 -10.01
CA GLY A 114 -12.34 -13.15 -9.65
C GLY A 114 -10.90 -12.65 -9.60
N VAL A 115 -10.75 -11.40 -9.16
CA VAL A 115 -9.45 -10.75 -8.94
C VAL A 115 -9.18 -10.64 -7.45
N LEU A 116 -7.93 -10.81 -7.05
CA LEU A 116 -7.50 -10.65 -5.67
C LEU A 116 -7.54 -9.18 -5.26
N SER A 117 -8.15 -8.90 -4.11
CA SER A 117 -8.05 -7.58 -3.48
C SER A 117 -6.67 -7.41 -2.82
N ASN A 118 -6.21 -6.17 -2.64
CA ASN A 118 -5.05 -5.91 -1.77
C ASN A 118 -5.27 -6.44 -0.34
N GLY A 119 -6.52 -6.65 0.08
CA GLY A 119 -6.82 -7.34 1.34
C GLY A 119 -6.30 -8.77 1.46
N PHE A 120 -6.00 -9.42 0.33
CA PHE A 120 -5.62 -10.83 0.30
C PHE A 120 -4.11 -11.06 0.39
N TYR A 121 -3.29 -10.14 -0.15
CA TYR A 121 -1.83 -10.34 -0.20
C TYR A 121 -1.11 -9.96 1.11
N GLY A 122 -1.76 -9.26 2.03
CA GLY A 122 -1.19 -8.80 3.30
C GLY A 122 -2.06 -9.17 4.46
#